data_AF-A0A945LM56-F1
#
_entry.id   AF-A0A945LM56-F1
#
_cell.length_a   1.000
_cell.length_b   1.000
_cell.length_c   1.000
_cell.angle_alpha   90.00
_cell.angle_beta   90.00
_cell.angle_gamma   90.00
#
_symmetry.space_group_name_H-M   'P 1'
#
loop_
_entity.id
_entity.type
_entity.pdbx_description
1 polymer ?
#
loop_
_entity_poly.entity_id
_entity_poly.type
_entity_poly.pdbx_seq_one_letter_code
_entity_poly.pdbx_strand_id
1 'polypeptide(L)' 'MRYLIIIGSLLFFTTSCNSQHEKNDMTEEHKYTNSLVNETSPYLLQHAHNPVNWHPWNEETLAKAKKEDKL' A
#
# COMPACT_ATOMS: atom_id res chain seq x y z
N MET A 1 42.54 -31.80 -19.68
CA MET A 1 42.54 -31.21 -18.32
C MET A 1 42.21 -29.71 -18.28
N ARG A 2 42.62 -28.87 -19.25
CA ARG A 2 42.24 -27.44 -19.31
C ARG A 2 40.76 -27.18 -19.68
N TYR A 3 40.12 -28.07 -20.43
CA TYR A 3 38.70 -27.93 -20.81
C TYR A 3 37.71 -28.36 -19.72
N LEU A 4 38.12 -29.22 -18.78
CA LEU A 4 37.27 -29.66 -17.66
C LEU A 4 37.01 -28.53 -16.65
N ILE A 5 37.91 -27.53 -16.58
CA ILE A 5 37.76 -26.35 -15.72
C ILE A 5 36.82 -25.32 -16.37
N ILE A 6 36.76 -25.27 -17.70
CA ILE A 6 35.94 -24.30 -18.46
C ILE A 6 34.46 -24.75 -18.54
N ILE A 7 34.21 -26.07 -18.51
CA ILE A 7 32.82 -26.60 -18.48
C ILE A 7 32.17 -26.34 -17.11
N GLY A 8 32.95 -26.30 -16.03
CA GLY A 8 32.45 -25.98 -14.68
C GLY A 8 32.04 -24.51 -14.52
N SER A 9 32.73 -23.57 -15.16
CA SER A 9 32.41 -22.13 -15.09
C SER A 9 31.22 -21.71 -15.95
N LEU A 10 30.83 -22.51 -16.96
CA LEU A 10 29.61 -22.26 -17.73
C LEU A 10 28.32 -22.64 -16.97
N LEU A 11 28.43 -23.46 -15.92
CA LEU A 11 27.32 -23.89 -15.06
C LEU A 11 27.06 -22.98 -13.85
N PHE A 12 27.91 -21.97 -13.62
CA PHE A 12 27.82 -21.06 -12.47
C PHE A 12 27.12 -19.72 -12.76
N PHE A 13 26.63 -19.49 -13.99
CA PHE A 13 25.88 -18.27 -14.35
C PHE A 13 24.36 -18.41 -14.33
N THR A 14 23.82 -19.59 -14.00
CA THR A 14 22.37 -19.82 -13.97
C THR A 14 21.74 -19.70 -12.58
N THR A 15 22.52 -19.44 -11.53
CA THR A 15 21.96 -18.89 -10.29
C THR A 15 21.71 -17.39 -10.46
N SER A 16 20.99 -17.03 -11.53
CA SER A 16 20.22 -15.79 -11.56
C SER A 16 19.21 -15.93 -10.44
N CYS A 17 19.24 -15.00 -9.49
CA CYS A 17 18.33 -14.98 -8.34
C CYS A 17 16.90 -15.25 -8.81
N ASN A 18 16.37 -16.41 -8.46
CA ASN A 18 14.92 -16.60 -8.43
C ASN A 18 14.43 -15.92 -7.15
N SER A 19 14.53 -14.58 -7.11
CA SER A 19 13.73 -13.80 -6.19
C SER A 19 12.31 -14.02 -6.67
N GLN A 20 11.57 -14.84 -5.92
CA GLN A 20 10.12 -14.88 -6.04
C GLN A 20 9.64 -13.48 -5.67
N HIS A 21 9.63 -12.58 -6.65
CA HIS A 21 8.75 -11.43 -6.59
C HIS A 21 7.37 -12.04 -6.76
N GLU A 22 6.80 -12.48 -5.63
CA GLU A 22 5.36 -12.66 -5.53
C GLU A 22 4.73 -11.48 -6.24
N LYS A 23 3.92 -11.76 -7.27
CA LYS A 23 2.92 -10.79 -7.69
C LYS A 23 1.97 -10.69 -6.49
N ASN A 24 2.35 -9.86 -5.53
CA ASN A 24 1.43 -9.33 -4.56
C ASN A 24 0.42 -8.57 -5.41
N ASP A 25 -0.79 -9.11 -5.50
CA ASP A 25 -1.93 -8.35 -5.99
C ASP A 25 -1.86 -7.00 -5.27
N MET A 26 -1.76 -5.91 -6.04
CA MET A 26 -1.52 -4.57 -5.50
C MET A 26 -2.80 -4.04 -4.84
N THR A 27 -3.32 -4.77 -3.88
CA THR A 27 -4.20 -4.25 -2.84
C THR A 27 -3.29 -4.06 -1.63
N GLU A 28 -2.65 -2.90 -1.55
CA GLU A 28 -2.01 -2.46 -0.31
C GLU A 28 -3.08 -2.54 0.78
N GLU A 29 -3.00 -3.54 1.66
CA GLU A 29 -3.98 -3.73 2.73
C GLU A 29 -3.84 -2.60 3.75
N HIS A 30 -4.64 -1.56 3.56
CA HIS A 30 -4.63 -0.41 4.47
C HIS A 30 -5.24 -0.80 5.82
N LYS A 31 -4.39 -0.87 6.85
CA LYS A 31 -4.81 -1.14 8.24
C LYS A 31 -5.92 -0.21 8.75
N TYR A 32 -5.96 1.02 8.24
CA TYR A 32 -6.96 2.01 8.58
C TYR A 32 -7.59 2.56 7.30
N THR A 33 -8.89 2.81 7.34
CA THR A 33 -9.60 3.56 6.30
C THR A 33 -10.66 4.41 6.99
N ASN A 34 -10.67 5.71 6.71
CA ASN A 34 -11.61 6.68 7.26
C ASN A 34 -12.55 7.22 6.16
N SER A 35 -13.46 8.13 6.52
CA SER A 35 -14.51 8.62 5.62
C SER A 35 -13.98 9.37 4.39
N LEU A 36 -12.74 9.86 4.42
CA LEU A 36 -12.14 10.61 3.32
C LEU A 36 -11.92 9.77 2.06
N VAL A 37 -12.02 8.44 2.13
CA VAL A 37 -11.97 7.53 0.96
C VAL A 37 -13.05 7.85 -0.09
N ASN A 38 -14.13 8.53 0.31
CA ASN A 38 -15.24 8.91 -0.57
C ASN A 38 -15.11 10.33 -1.15
N GLU A 39 -14.07 11.07 -0.77
CA GLU A 39 -13.85 12.43 -1.27
C GLU A 39 -13.23 12.43 -2.66
N THR A 40 -13.41 13.52 -3.40
CA THR A 40 -12.82 13.68 -4.74
C THR A 40 -11.51 14.44 -4.74
N SER A 41 -11.22 15.18 -3.65
CA SER A 41 -9.99 15.95 -3.51
C SER A 41 -8.77 15.03 -3.39
N PRO A 42 -7.76 15.17 -4.27
CA PRO A 42 -6.53 14.37 -4.19
C PRO A 42 -5.84 14.48 -2.83
N TYR A 43 -5.90 15.66 -2.20
CA TYR A 43 -5.32 15.90 -0.88
C TYR A 43 -6.03 15.11 0.22
N LEU A 44 -7.37 15.03 0.18
CA LEU A 44 -8.13 14.29 1.19
C LEU A 44 -7.96 12.77 1.03
N LEU A 45 -7.92 12.29 -0.21
CA LEU A 45 -7.68 10.88 -0.52
C LEU A 45 -6.31 10.40 -0.03
N GLN A 46 -5.28 11.25 -0.08
CA GLN A 46 -3.96 10.94 0.48
C GLN A 46 -4.02 10.63 1.99
N HIS A 47 -5.05 11.10 2.69
CA HIS A 47 -5.25 10.92 4.12
C HIS A 47 -6.34 9.89 4.47
N ALA A 48 -6.95 9.24 3.48
CA ALA A 48 -8.02 8.26 3.68
C ALA A 48 -7.59 7.05 4.53
N HIS A 49 -6.29 6.72 4.53
CA HIS A 49 -5.75 5.55 5.24
C HIS A 49 -4.94 5.89 6.50
N ASN A 50 -5.02 7.14 6.96
CA ASN A 50 -4.41 7.54 8.22
C ASN A 50 -5.16 6.92 9.42
N PRO A 51 -4.46 6.65 10.54
CA PRO A 51 -5.05 6.01 11.73
C PRO A 51 -6.11 6.87 12.44
N VAL A 52 -6.09 8.18 12.23
CA VAL A 52 -7.13 9.09 12.74
C VAL A 52 -8.37 8.93 11.87
N ASN A 53 -9.53 8.76 12.52
CA ASN A 53 -10.82 8.64 11.84
C ASN A 53 -11.31 10.00 11.34
N TRP A 54 -10.67 10.53 10.30
CA TRP A 54 -11.05 11.79 9.67
C TRP A 54 -12.44 11.71 9.02
N HIS A 55 -13.19 12.80 9.15
CA HIS A 55 -14.46 13.03 8.45
C HIS A 55 -14.36 14.31 7.62
N PRO A 56 -14.99 14.36 6.44
CA PRO A 56 -14.99 15.57 5.64
C PRO A 56 -15.76 16.70 6.33
N TRP A 57 -15.34 17.94 6.08
CA TRP A 57 -16.01 19.10 6.64
C TRP A 57 -17.29 19.40 5.84
N ASN A 58 -18.42 18.86 6.29
CA ASN A 58 -19.73 19.06 5.66
C ASN A 58 -20.84 19.17 6.70
N GLU A 59 -22.05 19.56 6.25
CA GLU A 59 -23.20 19.78 7.13
C GLU A 59 -23.57 18.52 7.93
N GLU A 60 -23.52 17.34 7.30
CA GLU A 60 -23.83 16.06 7.94
C GLU A 60 -22.86 15.74 9.09
N THR A 61 -21.56 15.89 8.85
CA THR A 61 -20.50 15.65 9.83
C THR A 61 -20.62 16.63 10.99
N LEU A 62 -20.91 17.91 10.72
CA LEU A 62 -21.12 18.92 11.75
C LEU A 62 -22.40 18.65 12.56
N ALA A 63 -23.49 18.23 11.93
CA ALA A 63 -24.72 17.85 12.62
C ALA A 63 -24.49 16.65 13.55
N LYS A 64 -23.74 15.65 13.07
CA LYS A 64 -23.33 14.49 13.87
C LYS A 64 -22.46 14.91 15.06
N ALA A 65 -21.46 15.76 14.85
CA ALA A 65 -20.60 16.27 15.92
C ALA A 65 -21.41 16.99 17.00
N LYS A 66 -22.36 17.86 16.62
CA LYS A 66 -23.29 18.51 17.56
C LYS A 66 -24.12 17.50 18.35
N LYS A 67 -24.70 16.51 17.67
CA LYS A 67 -25.54 15.47 18.31
C LYS A 67 -24.76 14.63 19.32
N GLU A 68 -23.49 14.39 19.04
CA GLU A 68 -22.59 13.61 19.90
C GLU A 68 -21.88 14.45 20.98
N ASP A 69 -22.16 15.75 21.08
CA ASP A 69 -21.46 16.70 21.96
C ASP A 69 -19.94 16.72 21.74
N LYS A 70 -19.55 16.73 20.46
CA LYS A 70 -18.16 16.72 19.97
C LYS A 70 -17.86 17.84 18.97
N LEU A 71 -18.71 18.87 18.93
CA LEU A 71 -18.47 20.03 18.07
C LEU A 71 -17.46 20.99 18.72
#